data_AF-A0A095SW51-F1
#
_entry.id   AF-A0A095SW51-F1
#
_cell.length_a   1.000
_cell.length_b   1.000
_cell.length_c   1.000
_cell.angle_alpha   90.00
_cell.angle_beta   90.00
_cell.angle_gamma   90.00
#
_symmetry.space_group_name_H-M   'P 1'
#
loop_
_entity.id
_entity.type
_entity.pdbx_description
1 polymer ?
#
loop_
_entity_poly.entity_id
_entity_poly.type
_entity_poly.pdbx_seq_one_letter_code
_entity_poly.pdbx_strand_id
1 'polypeptide(L)'
;MCKDNLVCPSGLHGIGNLEECTYDFLAWISVLEVIPCGDGSGGGGGGNPGNDDNPVITIPNLEDVEGINHVKELLKLSSKLLIKQKINNYRAKLATQTKEEGIMINPNGPLNDTIGGVSRKTDTRFYDFTLQHTVNINMHQNLYYVGTTLKPTNPIPSDTDVISLSLAAYRFNNNPNNTSIIVTRLGTFAIRITDTAKALAAINTMDPDNNPDTKSELQQQFEDKYDKTVLKALEQEGEAAALQAFINFINTNTVNGENMGLSIYQATFNSSGTTITNWVKL
;
A
#
# COMPACT_ATOMS: atom_id res chain seq x y z
N MET A 1 38.99 2.13 33.54
CA MET A 1 38.03 3.25 33.60
C MET A 1 37.84 3.77 32.19
N CYS A 2 36.58 3.96 31.79
CA CYS A 2 36.04 4.39 30.48
C CYS A 2 36.49 3.62 29.23
N LYS A 3 35.74 2.55 28.91
CA LYS A 3 35.53 2.06 27.55
C LYS A 3 34.25 2.72 27.05
N ASP A 4 34.37 3.66 26.11
CA ASP A 4 33.21 4.16 25.37
C ASP A 4 33.33 3.72 23.90
N ASN A 5 32.42 2.82 23.54
CA ASN A 5 32.12 2.41 22.18
C ASN A 5 31.37 3.54 21.48
N LEU A 6 32.01 4.21 20.52
CA LEU A 6 31.29 5.03 19.53
C LEU A 6 30.78 4.10 18.42
N VAL A 7 29.49 3.78 18.50
CA VAL A 7 28.74 3.10 17.43
C VAL A 7 28.29 4.16 16.44
N CYS A 8 28.85 4.14 15.23
CA CYS A 8 28.31 4.90 14.10
C CYS A 8 27.00 4.25 13.62
N PRO A 9 25.95 5.03 13.29
CA PRO A 9 24.76 4.47 12.67
C PRO A 9 25.03 4.19 11.18
N SER A 10 25.29 2.94 10.85
CA SER A 10 25.29 2.42 9.48
C SER A 10 23.85 2.08 9.04
N GLY A 11 23.42 2.56 7.86
CA GLY A 11 22.20 2.05 7.23
C GLY A 11 21.57 2.92 6.14
N LEU A 12 22.27 3.11 5.02
CA LEU A 12 21.69 3.28 3.68
C LEU A 12 22.32 2.19 2.81
N HIS A 13 21.53 1.55 1.95
CA HIS A 13 21.88 0.32 1.24
C HIS A 13 23.12 0.45 0.35
N GLY A 14 23.90 -0.63 0.28
CA GLY A 14 24.98 -0.78 -0.71
C GLY A 14 26.04 -1.76 -0.25
N ILE A 15 26.02 -2.97 -0.80
CA ILE A 15 27.21 -3.83 -0.85
C ILE A 15 28.14 -3.17 -1.86
N GLY A 16 29.19 -2.53 -1.38
CA GLY A 16 30.24 -1.93 -2.18
C GLY A 16 31.30 -1.36 -1.23
N ASN A 17 32.51 -1.89 -1.32
CA ASN A 17 33.66 -1.47 -0.51
C ASN A 17 33.85 0.06 -0.61
N LEU A 18 33.83 0.73 0.54
CA LEU A 18 34.13 2.16 0.69
C LEU A 18 35.58 2.30 1.17
N GLU A 19 36.49 2.50 0.23
CA GLU A 19 37.54 3.49 0.40
C GLU A 19 37.06 4.79 -0.27
N GLU A 20 37.23 5.89 0.46
CA GLU A 20 37.06 7.29 0.02
C GLU A 20 35.64 7.88 -0.07
N CYS A 21 35.23 8.49 1.05
CA CYS A 21 34.30 9.60 1.06
C CYS A 21 34.96 10.85 0.46
N THR A 22 34.48 11.34 -0.68
CA THR A 22 34.46 12.79 -0.98
C THR A 22 33.18 13.17 -1.73
N TYR A 23 32.67 14.35 -1.39
CA TYR A 23 31.47 15.00 -1.92
C TYR A 23 31.56 15.21 -3.44
N ASP A 24 30.44 15.07 -4.15
CA ASP A 24 30.09 16.00 -5.22
C ASP A 24 28.57 16.16 -5.34
N PHE A 25 28.07 17.18 -4.66
CA PHE A 25 26.72 17.71 -4.77
C PHE A 25 26.86 19.03 -5.53
N LEU A 26 26.88 19.00 -6.87
CA LEU A 26 26.68 20.12 -7.77
C LEU A 26 26.80 19.63 -9.23
N ALA A 27 25.68 19.56 -9.96
CA ALA A 27 25.56 19.94 -11.38
C ALA A 27 24.23 19.44 -11.96
N TRP A 28 23.18 20.27 -11.93
CA TRP A 28 22.53 20.76 -13.16
C TRP A 28 21.41 21.76 -12.83
N ILE A 29 21.76 23.05 -12.95
CA ILE A 29 20.85 24.13 -13.36
C ILE A 29 21.50 24.79 -14.59
N SER A 30 20.82 24.78 -15.72
CA SER A 30 20.75 25.87 -16.72
C SER A 30 19.62 25.52 -17.69
N VAL A 31 18.47 26.17 -17.56
CA VAL A 31 18.03 27.35 -18.34
C VAL A 31 17.74 27.04 -19.81
N LEU A 32 16.46 27.10 -20.18
CA LEU A 32 15.99 27.83 -21.36
C LEU A 32 14.47 28.05 -21.29
N GLU A 33 14.08 29.26 -20.90
CA GLU A 33 12.85 29.90 -21.37
C GLU A 33 13.01 30.20 -22.86
N VAL A 34 12.06 29.76 -23.69
CA VAL A 34 11.46 30.59 -24.75
C VAL A 34 10.03 30.09 -24.96
N ILE A 35 9.05 30.95 -24.64
CA ILE A 35 7.69 30.86 -25.15
C ILE A 35 7.65 31.67 -26.45
N PRO A 36 7.24 31.09 -27.59
CA PRO A 36 6.61 31.84 -28.65
C PRO A 36 5.11 31.58 -28.64
N CYS A 37 4.35 32.66 -28.48
CA CYS A 37 2.93 32.72 -28.76
C CYS A 37 2.71 32.34 -30.24
N GLY A 38 1.88 31.32 -30.47
CA GLY A 38 1.35 30.99 -31.78
C GLY A 38 -0.15 31.29 -31.80
N ASP A 39 -0.52 32.39 -32.45
CA ASP A 39 -1.89 32.73 -32.77
C ASP A 39 -2.51 31.67 -33.70
N GLY A 40 -3.64 31.12 -33.29
CA GLY A 40 -4.41 30.14 -34.05
C GLY A 40 -5.90 30.43 -33.98
N SER A 41 -6.36 31.24 -34.92
CA SER A 41 -7.77 31.55 -35.20
C SER A 41 -8.52 30.33 -35.75
N GLY A 42 -9.77 30.13 -35.31
CA GLY A 42 -10.71 29.17 -35.90
C GLY A 42 -12.10 29.31 -35.30
N GLY A 43 -13.01 29.97 -36.03
CA GLY A 43 -14.39 30.22 -35.63
C GLY A 43 -15.42 29.24 -36.20
N GLY A 44 -16.67 29.41 -35.73
CA GLY A 44 -17.91 28.80 -36.24
C GLY A 44 -18.48 27.75 -35.27
N GLY A 45 -19.70 27.79 -34.75
CA GLY A 45 -20.91 28.51 -35.13
C GLY A 45 -22.05 27.51 -35.34
N GLY A 46 -23.02 27.46 -34.41
CA GLY A 46 -24.26 26.65 -34.47
C GLY A 46 -24.42 25.84 -33.18
N GLY A 47 -25.36 26.11 -32.26
CA GLY A 47 -26.72 26.57 -32.47
C GLY A 47 -27.67 25.38 -32.32
N ASN A 48 -27.88 24.90 -31.08
CA ASN A 48 -29.04 24.07 -30.76
C ASN A 48 -29.47 24.34 -29.30
N PRO A 49 -30.56 25.09 -29.05
CA PRO A 49 -31.10 25.27 -27.72
C PRO A 49 -32.20 24.22 -27.50
N GLY A 50 -31.97 23.31 -26.55
CA GLY A 50 -33.02 22.40 -26.10
C GLY A 50 -32.53 20.98 -25.98
N ASN A 51 -31.97 20.65 -24.82
CA ASN A 51 -32.44 19.45 -24.15
C ASN A 51 -32.20 19.60 -22.65
N ASP A 52 -33.30 19.41 -21.93
CA ASP A 52 -33.42 19.44 -20.48
C ASP A 52 -32.22 18.82 -19.78
N ASP A 53 -31.46 19.64 -19.05
CA ASP A 53 -30.51 19.25 -18.02
C ASP A 53 -31.26 18.61 -16.84
N ASN A 54 -31.90 17.47 -17.11
CA ASN A 54 -32.26 16.55 -16.04
C ASN A 54 -30.94 15.94 -15.57
N PRO A 55 -30.57 16.08 -14.28
CA PRO A 55 -29.43 15.35 -13.78
C PRO A 55 -29.70 13.87 -14.02
N VAL A 56 -28.90 13.25 -14.88
CA VAL A 56 -28.90 11.80 -15.02
C VAL A 56 -28.48 11.26 -13.67
N ILE A 57 -29.46 10.91 -12.85
CA ILE A 57 -29.26 10.06 -11.68
C ILE A 57 -28.87 8.72 -12.28
N THR A 58 -27.56 8.49 -12.44
CA THR A 58 -27.03 7.18 -12.76
C THR A 58 -27.42 6.26 -11.63
N ILE A 59 -28.42 5.42 -11.90
CA ILE A 59 -28.76 4.26 -11.08
C ILE A 59 -27.44 3.51 -10.84
N PRO A 60 -27.09 3.14 -9.59
CA PRO A 60 -25.85 2.43 -9.33
C PRO A 60 -25.79 1.19 -10.22
N ASN A 61 -24.68 1.05 -10.95
CA ASN A 61 -24.51 -0.05 -11.88
C ASN A 61 -24.63 -1.37 -11.11
N LEU A 62 -25.65 -2.17 -11.45
CA LEU A 62 -25.92 -3.48 -10.84
C LEU A 62 -24.87 -4.55 -11.25
N GLU A 63 -23.82 -4.16 -11.97
CA GLU A 63 -22.93 -5.04 -12.72
C GLU A 63 -21.65 -5.50 -11.99
N ASP A 64 -21.21 -4.88 -10.89
CA ASP A 64 -20.03 -5.37 -10.12
C ASP A 64 -20.44 -6.40 -9.04
N VAL A 65 -21.04 -7.52 -9.48
CA VAL A 65 -21.48 -8.62 -8.58
C VAL A 65 -20.31 -9.16 -7.76
N GLU A 66 -19.12 -9.21 -8.34
CA GLU A 66 -17.90 -9.65 -7.66
C GLU A 66 -17.47 -8.67 -6.57
N GLY A 67 -17.42 -7.37 -6.88
CA GLY A 67 -17.19 -6.31 -5.90
C GLY A 67 -18.19 -6.34 -4.75
N ILE A 68 -19.47 -6.58 -5.03
CA ILE A 68 -20.51 -6.74 -3.99
C ILE A 68 -20.18 -7.93 -3.06
N ASN A 69 -19.74 -9.06 -3.62
CA ASN A 69 -19.37 -10.23 -2.82
C ASN A 69 -18.12 -9.97 -1.97
N HIS A 70 -17.12 -9.27 -2.49
CA HIS A 70 -15.96 -8.85 -1.71
C HIS A 70 -16.33 -7.92 -0.56
N VAL A 71 -17.22 -6.94 -0.79
CA VAL A 71 -17.73 -6.06 0.28
C VAL A 71 -18.47 -6.85 1.36
N LYS A 72 -19.32 -7.82 0.98
CA LYS A 72 -20.02 -8.69 1.95
C LYS A 72 -19.04 -9.51 2.79
N GLU A 73 -18.03 -10.11 2.17
CA GLU A 73 -17.01 -10.87 2.91
C GLU A 73 -16.17 -9.97 3.81
N LEU A 74 -15.80 -8.76 3.38
CA LEU A 74 -15.11 -7.78 4.23
C LEU A 74 -15.97 -7.35 5.43
N LEU A 75 -17.27 -7.14 5.25
CA LEU A 75 -18.18 -6.83 6.35
C LEU A 75 -18.26 -7.99 7.36
N LYS A 76 -18.45 -9.22 6.87
CA LYS A 76 -18.43 -10.43 7.71
C LYS A 76 -17.11 -10.57 8.45
N LEU A 77 -15.99 -10.36 7.78
CA LEU A 77 -14.65 -10.44 8.34
C LEU A 77 -14.43 -9.39 9.45
N SER A 78 -14.72 -8.12 9.14
CA SER A 78 -14.55 -6.99 10.06
C SER A 78 -15.53 -6.99 11.22
N SER A 79 -16.65 -7.72 11.12
CA SER A 79 -17.56 -7.96 12.25
C SER A 79 -17.05 -8.97 13.28
N LYS A 80 -16.03 -9.79 12.93
CA LYS A 80 -15.45 -10.74 13.88
C LYS A 80 -14.79 -9.98 15.03
N LEU A 81 -15.12 -10.36 16.27
CA LEU A 81 -14.74 -9.63 17.48
C LEU A 81 -13.25 -9.27 17.53
N LEU A 82 -12.38 -10.23 17.22
CA LEU A 82 -10.93 -10.07 17.28
C LEU A 82 -10.40 -9.09 16.24
N ILE A 83 -10.89 -9.19 15.00
CA ILE A 83 -10.52 -8.30 13.90
C ILE A 83 -10.97 -6.88 14.22
N LYS A 84 -12.23 -6.72 14.66
CA LYS A 84 -12.77 -5.44 15.12
C LYS A 84 -11.92 -4.84 16.25
N GLN A 85 -11.58 -5.62 17.27
CA GLN A 85 -10.77 -5.18 18.40
C GLN A 85 -9.36 -4.74 17.96
N LYS A 86 -8.69 -5.50 17.08
CA LYS A 86 -7.35 -5.13 16.60
C LYS A 86 -7.36 -3.90 15.71
N ILE A 87 -8.32 -3.76 14.77
CA ILE A 87 -8.49 -2.53 13.98
C ILE A 87 -8.69 -1.32 14.89
N ASN A 88 -9.59 -1.42 15.88
CA ASN A 88 -9.85 -0.32 16.81
C ASN A 88 -8.63 -0.01 17.70
N ASN A 89 -7.90 -1.03 18.15
CA ASN A 89 -6.67 -0.86 18.92
C ASN A 89 -5.60 -0.11 18.11
N TYR A 90 -5.40 -0.51 16.85
CA TYR A 90 -4.45 0.13 15.95
C TYR A 90 -4.86 1.56 15.62
N ARG A 91 -6.14 1.81 15.34
CA ARG A 91 -6.66 3.17 15.15
C ARG A 91 -6.41 4.08 16.36
N ALA A 92 -6.63 3.57 17.58
CA ALA A 92 -6.37 4.31 18.80
C ALA A 92 -4.86 4.58 19.00
N LYS A 93 -4.01 3.61 18.66
CA LYS A 93 -2.55 3.73 18.73
C LYS A 93 -1.98 4.73 17.73
N LEU A 94 -2.61 4.96 16.57
CA LEU A 94 -2.13 5.96 15.59
C LEU A 94 -2.06 7.40 16.14
N ALA A 95 -2.76 7.71 17.24
CA ALA A 95 -2.65 9.00 17.89
C ALA A 95 -1.34 9.15 18.69
N THR A 96 -0.78 8.06 19.21
CA THR A 96 0.27 8.08 20.25
C THR A 96 1.50 7.23 19.94
N GLN A 97 1.40 6.27 19.03
CA GLN A 97 2.45 5.31 18.69
C GLN A 97 3.07 5.64 17.34
N THR A 98 4.39 5.47 17.27
CA THR A 98 5.23 5.83 16.12
C THR A 98 5.88 4.62 15.48
N LYS A 99 5.57 3.42 15.96
CA LYS A 99 6.10 2.15 15.47
C LYS A 99 5.01 1.42 14.70
N GLU A 100 5.43 0.80 13.60
CA GLU A 100 4.60 -0.13 12.84
C GLU A 100 4.29 -1.37 13.69
N GLU A 101 3.07 -1.87 13.56
CA GLU A 101 2.60 -3.05 14.29
C GLU A 101 1.67 -3.87 13.41
N GLY A 102 1.95 -5.15 13.26
CA GLY A 102 1.14 -6.06 12.47
C GLY A 102 0.69 -7.30 13.24
N ILE A 103 -0.38 -7.92 12.77
CA ILE A 103 -0.85 -9.23 13.24
C ILE A 103 -1.40 -10.04 12.06
N MET A 104 -1.13 -11.33 12.06
CA MET A 104 -1.79 -12.29 11.18
C MET A 104 -2.80 -13.12 11.96
N ILE A 105 -4.01 -13.27 11.43
CA ILE A 105 -5.14 -13.92 12.10
C ILE A 105 -5.68 -15.04 11.20
N ASN A 106 -5.79 -16.24 11.76
CA ASN A 106 -6.70 -17.25 11.24
C ASN A 106 -8.08 -17.00 11.87
N PRO A 107 -9.06 -16.47 11.12
CA PRO A 107 -10.32 -16.02 11.69
C PRO A 107 -11.27 -17.19 12.00
N ASN A 108 -10.86 -18.44 11.72
CA ASN A 108 -11.57 -19.67 12.03
C ASN A 108 -10.76 -20.61 12.96
N GLY A 109 -9.51 -20.26 13.29
CA GLY A 109 -8.63 -21.06 14.12
C GLY A 109 -8.56 -20.56 15.58
N PRO A 110 -7.90 -21.32 16.47
CA PRO A 110 -7.53 -20.80 17.79
C PRO A 110 -6.64 -19.57 17.64
N LEU A 111 -6.74 -18.66 18.61
CA LEU A 111 -5.96 -17.43 18.70
C LEU A 111 -4.46 -17.76 18.78
N ASN A 112 -3.77 -17.75 17.65
CA ASN A 112 -2.34 -17.57 17.63
C ASN A 112 -2.10 -16.07 17.45
N ASP A 113 -2.04 -15.34 18.56
CA ASP A 113 -1.55 -13.95 18.61
C ASP A 113 -0.03 -14.02 18.43
N THR A 114 0.42 -14.45 17.25
CA THR A 114 1.84 -14.33 16.90
C THR A 114 2.03 -12.85 16.63
N ILE A 115 2.33 -12.11 17.69
CA ILE A 115 2.81 -10.73 17.62
C ILE A 115 4.15 -10.80 16.91
N GLY A 116 4.11 -10.79 15.58
CA GLY A 116 5.24 -10.38 14.77
C GLY A 116 5.43 -8.90 15.05
N GLY A 117 6.11 -8.57 16.14
CA GLY A 117 6.69 -7.25 16.27
C GLY A 117 7.49 -7.03 15.00
N VAL A 118 7.27 -5.91 14.33
CA VAL A 118 8.01 -5.54 13.12
C VAL A 118 9.46 -5.33 13.55
N SER A 119 10.22 -6.42 13.60
CA SER A 119 11.58 -6.43 14.10
C SER A 119 12.45 -5.85 13.00
N ARG A 120 12.66 -4.53 13.05
CA ARG A 120 13.78 -3.89 12.37
C ARG A 120 15.07 -4.53 12.90
N LYS A 121 15.59 -5.59 12.25
CA LYS A 121 16.99 -5.64 11.79
C LYS A 121 17.55 -6.97 11.26
N THR A 122 16.99 -8.17 11.48
CA THR A 122 17.77 -9.39 11.13
C THR A 122 17.01 -10.66 10.73
N ASP A 123 15.68 -10.72 10.76
CA ASP A 123 14.95 -11.93 10.35
C ASP A 123 14.11 -11.61 9.12
N THR A 124 14.53 -12.13 7.96
CA THR A 124 13.82 -11.99 6.67
C THR A 124 12.51 -12.77 6.64
N ARG A 125 12.23 -13.59 7.66
CA ARG A 125 10.98 -14.33 7.83
C ARG A 125 9.92 -13.43 8.49
N PHE A 126 9.53 -12.38 7.78
CA PHE A 126 8.56 -11.40 8.26
C PHE A 126 7.20 -12.01 8.62
N TYR A 127 6.85 -13.16 8.05
CA TYR A 127 5.57 -13.83 8.26
C TYR A 127 5.71 -15.34 8.06
N ASP A 128 5.38 -16.14 9.07
CA ASP A 128 5.17 -17.58 8.89
C ASP A 128 3.79 -17.82 8.27
N PHE A 129 3.74 -17.76 6.94
CA PHE A 129 2.54 -18.03 6.15
C PHE A 129 2.21 -19.53 6.04
N THR A 130 2.97 -20.43 6.68
CA THR A 130 2.66 -21.87 6.70
C THR A 130 1.45 -22.18 7.58
N LEU A 131 1.13 -21.28 8.50
CA LEU A 131 -0.11 -21.30 9.28
C LEU A 131 -1.22 -20.68 8.43
N GLN A 132 -2.43 -21.28 8.45
CA GLN A 132 -3.61 -20.87 7.65
C GLN A 132 -4.20 -19.51 8.06
N HIS A 133 -3.39 -18.46 8.10
CA HIS A 133 -3.84 -17.08 8.29
C HIS A 133 -4.49 -16.59 7.01
N THR A 134 -5.60 -15.86 7.15
CA THR A 134 -6.38 -15.35 6.00
C THR A 134 -6.60 -13.85 6.09
N VAL A 135 -6.19 -13.25 7.22
CA VAL A 135 -6.27 -11.82 7.45
C VAL A 135 -4.96 -11.38 8.06
N ASN A 136 -4.31 -10.41 7.46
CA ASN A 136 -3.23 -9.67 8.07
C ASN A 136 -3.75 -8.24 8.33
N ILE A 137 -3.46 -7.71 9.50
CA ILE A 137 -3.82 -6.34 9.89
C ILE A 137 -2.52 -5.64 10.20
N ASN A 138 -2.21 -4.57 9.48
CA ASN A 138 -0.99 -3.79 9.66
C ASN A 138 -1.34 -2.34 10.04
N MET A 139 -0.83 -1.87 11.17
CA MET A 139 -0.82 -0.46 11.54
C MET A 139 0.51 0.12 11.11
N HIS A 140 0.46 1.06 10.20
CA HIS A 140 1.67 1.71 9.74
C HIS A 140 2.12 2.84 10.69
N GLN A 141 3.43 3.08 10.72
CA GLN A 141 4.05 4.07 11.62
C GLN A 141 3.75 5.53 11.24
N ASN A 142 3.60 6.40 12.24
CA ASN A 142 3.36 7.84 12.02
C ASN A 142 4.63 8.69 11.85
N LEU A 143 5.79 8.05 11.65
CA LEU A 143 7.06 8.74 11.48
C LEU A 143 7.92 8.02 10.44
N TYR A 144 8.71 8.79 9.68
CA TYR A 144 9.74 8.27 8.77
C TYR A 144 11.02 9.11 8.89
N TYR A 145 12.16 8.56 8.48
CA TYR A 145 13.43 9.29 8.49
C TYR A 145 13.70 9.91 7.12
N VAL A 146 14.01 11.21 7.11
CA VAL A 146 14.67 11.88 5.97
C VAL A 146 16.12 12.13 6.39
N GLY A 147 17.04 11.32 5.87
CA GLY A 147 18.40 11.24 6.39
C GLY A 147 18.40 10.76 7.85
N THR A 148 18.85 11.62 8.78
CA THR A 148 18.82 11.36 10.23
C THR A 148 17.65 12.03 10.96
N THR A 149 16.82 12.81 10.26
CA THR A 149 15.74 13.56 10.86
C THR A 149 14.45 12.76 10.82
N LEU A 150 13.87 12.51 11.99
CA LEU A 150 12.56 11.87 12.11
C LEU A 150 11.47 12.91 11.81
N LYS A 151 10.73 12.69 10.72
CA LYS A 151 9.60 13.54 10.32
C LYS A 151 8.28 12.84 10.60
N PRO A 152 7.24 13.57 11.03
CA PRO A 152 5.88 13.08 10.96
C PRO A 152 5.56 12.66 9.53
N THR A 153 4.98 11.49 9.38
CA THR A 153 4.24 11.11 8.20
C THR A 153 2.97 10.46 8.67
N ASN A 154 1.87 10.72 8.00
CA ASN A 154 0.80 9.76 8.01
C ASN A 154 1.32 8.54 7.26
N PRO A 155 1.17 7.37 7.85
CA PRO A 155 1.64 6.16 7.22
C PRO A 155 0.98 5.95 5.86
N ILE A 156 1.79 5.70 4.84
CA ILE A 156 1.33 5.30 3.51
C ILE A 156 1.58 3.80 3.37
N PRO A 157 0.60 3.03 2.86
CA PRO A 157 0.81 1.62 2.55
C PRO A 157 2.06 1.40 1.71
N SER A 158 2.94 0.47 2.08
CA SER A 158 4.20 0.16 1.40
C SER A 158 4.03 -0.84 0.26
N ASP A 159 5.04 -0.95 -0.60
CA ASP A 159 5.21 -2.05 -1.55
C ASP A 159 5.11 -3.44 -0.87
N THR A 160 5.61 -3.55 0.37
CA THR A 160 5.54 -4.75 1.21
C THR A 160 4.09 -5.13 1.55
N ASP A 161 3.16 -4.17 1.68
CA ASP A 161 1.75 -4.49 1.87
C ASP A 161 1.15 -5.20 0.64
N VAL A 162 1.69 -4.93 -0.54
CA VAL A 162 1.27 -5.51 -1.81
C VAL A 162 1.95 -6.87 -2.02
N ILE A 163 3.28 -6.88 -2.03
CA ILE A 163 4.07 -8.08 -2.33
C ILE A 163 3.94 -9.10 -1.20
N SER A 164 4.34 -8.75 0.01
CA SER A 164 4.46 -9.73 1.11
C SER A 164 3.11 -10.05 1.73
N LEU A 165 2.36 -9.00 2.08
CA LEU A 165 1.13 -9.17 2.86
C LEU A 165 -0.09 -9.58 2.04
N SER A 166 -0.11 -9.27 0.74
CA SER A 166 -1.24 -9.63 -0.12
C SER A 166 -0.91 -10.80 -1.05
N LEU A 167 0.13 -10.67 -1.87
CA LEU A 167 0.47 -11.63 -2.91
C LEU A 167 1.19 -12.87 -2.36
N ALA A 168 2.28 -12.72 -1.62
CA ALA A 168 3.02 -13.85 -1.04
C ALA A 168 2.14 -14.60 -0.02
N ALA A 169 1.39 -13.89 0.81
CA ALA A 169 0.39 -14.49 1.69
C ALA A 169 -0.60 -15.38 0.92
N TYR A 170 -1.11 -14.92 -0.23
CA TYR A 170 -1.97 -15.72 -1.10
C TYR A 170 -1.26 -16.95 -1.67
N ARG A 171 -0.01 -16.84 -2.12
CA ARG A 171 0.79 -17.98 -2.61
C ARG A 171 0.83 -19.11 -1.61
N PHE A 172 1.11 -18.81 -0.34
CA PHE A 172 1.31 -19.83 0.69
C PHE A 172 0.00 -20.42 1.21
N ASN A 173 -1.07 -19.63 1.31
CA ASN A 173 -2.35 -20.10 1.86
C ASN A 173 -3.34 -20.59 0.80
N ASN A 174 -3.10 -20.27 -0.49
CA ASN A 174 -4.00 -20.50 -1.61
C ASN A 174 -5.46 -20.12 -1.31
N ASN A 175 -5.65 -19.03 -0.55
CA ASN A 175 -6.96 -18.61 -0.08
C ASN A 175 -7.42 -17.35 -0.82
N PRO A 176 -8.46 -17.43 -1.68
CA PRO A 176 -8.97 -16.26 -2.40
C PRO A 176 -9.56 -15.18 -1.49
N ASN A 177 -9.79 -15.50 -0.21
CA ASN A 177 -10.23 -14.55 0.81
C ASN A 177 -9.08 -13.89 1.58
N ASN A 178 -7.82 -14.13 1.19
CA ASN A 178 -6.68 -13.46 1.78
C ASN A 178 -6.89 -11.93 1.74
N THR A 179 -6.86 -11.30 2.91
CA THR A 179 -7.18 -9.88 3.07
C THR A 179 -6.10 -9.19 3.89
N SER A 180 -5.48 -8.18 3.27
CA SER A 180 -4.55 -7.28 3.95
C SER A 180 -5.29 -6.02 4.40
N ILE A 181 -5.51 -5.86 5.70
CA ILE A 181 -6.13 -4.67 6.30
C ILE A 181 -5.03 -3.72 6.73
N ILE A 182 -5.09 -2.49 6.26
CA ILE A 182 -4.08 -1.47 6.50
C ILE A 182 -4.71 -0.33 7.28
N VAL A 183 -4.18 -0.05 8.46
CA VAL A 183 -4.70 0.95 9.38
C VAL A 183 -3.76 2.16 9.36
N THR A 184 -4.25 3.27 8.86
CA THR A 184 -3.52 4.54 8.72
C THR A 184 -4.32 5.69 9.32
N ARG A 185 -3.71 6.88 9.42
CA ARG A 185 -4.42 8.10 9.84
C ARG A 185 -5.40 8.62 8.79
N LEU A 186 -5.14 8.34 7.51
CA LEU A 186 -6.01 8.72 6.40
C LEU A 186 -7.22 7.79 6.24
N GLY A 187 -7.17 6.60 6.85
CA GLY A 187 -8.25 5.64 6.79
C GLY A 187 -7.84 4.23 7.16
N THR A 188 -8.83 3.34 7.11
CA THR A 188 -8.60 1.89 7.17
C THR A 188 -8.91 1.32 5.79
N PHE A 189 -7.94 0.65 5.19
CA PHE A 189 -8.00 0.11 3.85
C PHE A 189 -7.93 -1.42 3.89
N ALA A 190 -8.41 -2.07 2.83
CA ALA A 190 -8.22 -3.49 2.63
C ALA A 190 -7.75 -3.75 1.19
N ILE A 191 -6.66 -4.49 1.02
CA ILE A 191 -6.23 -5.05 -0.25
C ILE A 191 -6.73 -6.50 -0.30
N ARG A 192 -7.39 -6.86 -1.39
CA ARG A 192 -7.92 -8.21 -1.62
C ARG A 192 -7.48 -8.77 -2.94
N ILE A 193 -7.33 -10.08 -2.97
CA ILE A 193 -7.29 -10.87 -4.21
C ILE A 193 -8.70 -10.86 -4.80
N THR A 194 -8.83 -10.33 -6.01
CA THR A 194 -10.09 -10.33 -6.78
C THR A 194 -10.00 -11.16 -8.04
N ASP A 195 -8.80 -11.46 -8.53
CA ASP A 195 -8.59 -12.40 -9.64
C ASP A 195 -7.41 -13.32 -9.27
N THR A 196 -7.73 -14.54 -8.88
CA THR A 196 -6.73 -15.51 -8.39
C THR A 196 -5.73 -15.92 -9.46
N ALA A 197 -6.16 -16.01 -10.72
CA ALA A 197 -5.29 -16.38 -11.83
C ALA A 197 -4.27 -15.28 -12.08
N LYS A 198 -4.70 -14.02 -12.11
CA LYS A 198 -3.81 -12.87 -12.29
C LYS A 198 -2.89 -12.63 -11.10
N ALA A 199 -3.40 -12.79 -9.87
CA ALA A 199 -2.56 -12.71 -8.68
C ALA A 199 -1.46 -13.76 -8.72
N LEU A 200 -1.78 -15.01 -9.06
CA LEU A 200 -0.79 -16.09 -9.19
C LEU A 200 0.20 -15.82 -10.33
N ALA A 201 -0.25 -15.28 -11.46
CA ALA A 201 0.63 -14.89 -12.56
C ALA A 201 1.60 -13.79 -12.16
N ALA A 202 1.12 -12.74 -11.48
CA ALA A 202 1.95 -11.65 -10.96
C ALA A 202 2.99 -12.17 -9.95
N ILE A 203 2.55 -13.03 -9.03
CA ILE A 203 3.39 -13.72 -8.04
C ILE A 203 4.52 -14.51 -8.72
N ASN A 204 4.19 -15.37 -9.68
CA ASN A 204 5.19 -16.19 -10.38
C ASN A 204 6.13 -15.37 -11.27
N THR A 205 5.69 -14.19 -11.69
CA THR A 205 6.51 -13.26 -12.47
C THR A 205 7.52 -12.54 -11.57
N MET A 206 7.09 -12.08 -10.38
CA MET A 206 7.93 -11.31 -9.46
C MET A 206 8.83 -12.19 -8.59
N ASP A 207 8.44 -13.43 -8.31
CA ASP A 207 9.25 -14.37 -7.53
C ASP A 207 9.17 -15.77 -8.18
N PRO A 208 9.85 -15.97 -9.32
CA PRO A 208 9.76 -17.22 -10.09
C PRO A 208 10.40 -18.42 -9.36
N ASP A 209 11.42 -18.18 -8.55
CA ASP A 209 12.19 -19.23 -7.86
C ASP A 209 11.61 -19.56 -6.47
N ASN A 210 10.57 -18.82 -6.05
CA ASN A 210 10.00 -18.90 -4.70
C ASN A 210 11.07 -18.76 -3.61
N ASN A 211 12.02 -17.86 -3.86
CA ASN A 211 13.16 -17.64 -2.98
C ASN A 211 13.04 -16.24 -2.36
N PRO A 212 12.62 -16.14 -1.08
CA PRO A 212 12.44 -14.85 -0.43
C PRO A 212 13.76 -14.07 -0.29
N ASP A 213 14.92 -14.73 -0.42
CA ASP A 213 16.23 -14.11 -0.32
C ASP A 213 16.74 -13.60 -1.68
N THR A 214 16.06 -13.91 -2.79
CA THR A 214 16.48 -13.51 -4.14
C THR A 214 15.40 -12.68 -4.81
N LYS A 215 15.64 -11.37 -4.89
CA LYS A 215 14.74 -10.47 -5.62
C LYS A 215 14.93 -10.66 -7.12
N SER A 216 13.84 -10.96 -7.84
CA SER A 216 13.88 -10.99 -9.31
C SER A 216 14.01 -9.58 -9.88
N GLU A 217 14.48 -9.47 -11.12
CA GLU A 217 14.51 -8.19 -11.84
C GLU A 217 13.13 -7.54 -11.90
N LEU A 218 12.07 -8.35 -12.10
CA LEU A 218 10.70 -7.84 -12.21
C LEU A 218 10.15 -7.36 -10.87
N GLN A 219 10.53 -8.00 -9.76
CA GLN A 219 10.23 -7.46 -8.43
C GLN A 219 10.96 -6.14 -8.21
N GLN A 220 12.25 -6.03 -8.59
CA GLN A 220 12.97 -4.76 -8.48
C GLN A 220 12.30 -3.66 -9.33
N GLN A 221 11.88 -3.96 -10.55
CA GLN A 221 11.17 -3.00 -11.40
C GLN A 221 9.83 -2.56 -10.80
N PHE A 222 9.11 -3.47 -10.14
CA PHE A 222 7.89 -3.14 -9.40
C PHE A 222 8.17 -2.15 -8.28
N GLU A 223 9.17 -2.44 -7.43
CA GLU A 223 9.54 -1.59 -6.30
C GLU A 223 10.06 -0.22 -6.76
N ASP A 224 10.92 -0.19 -7.78
CA ASP A 224 11.39 1.06 -8.40
C ASP A 224 10.24 1.93 -8.91
N LYS A 225 9.21 1.30 -9.48
CA LYS A 225 8.02 2.01 -9.98
C LYS A 225 7.16 2.51 -8.82
N TYR A 226 7.02 1.71 -7.77
CA TYR A 226 6.35 2.13 -6.54
C TYR A 226 7.05 3.38 -5.96
N ASP A 227 8.37 3.36 -5.81
CA ASP A 227 9.16 4.49 -5.29
C ASP A 227 8.99 5.74 -6.15
N LYS A 228 9.10 5.60 -7.48
CA LYS A 228 8.96 6.71 -8.44
C LYS A 228 7.56 7.34 -8.47
N THR A 229 6.54 6.64 -7.97
CA THR A 229 5.15 7.10 -8.02
C THR A 229 4.63 7.46 -6.64
N VAL A 230 4.57 6.49 -5.73
CA VAL A 230 3.98 6.63 -4.40
C VAL A 230 4.89 7.40 -3.46
N LEU A 231 6.16 7.01 -3.33
CA LEU A 231 7.10 7.71 -2.44
C LEU A 231 7.44 9.10 -2.96
N LYS A 232 7.62 9.24 -4.28
CA LYS A 232 7.81 10.55 -4.89
C LYS A 232 6.64 11.51 -4.61
N ALA A 233 5.40 11.04 -4.71
CA ALA A 233 4.23 11.85 -4.37
C ALA A 233 4.22 12.27 -2.90
N LEU A 234 4.65 11.38 -1.98
CA LEU A 234 4.81 11.73 -0.57
C LEU A 234 5.82 12.87 -0.37
N GLU A 235 6.96 12.79 -1.04
CA GLU A 235 8.02 13.80 -0.92
C GLU A 235 7.63 15.17 -1.50
N GLN A 236 6.85 15.18 -2.58
CA GLN A 236 6.55 16.40 -3.35
C GLN A 236 5.22 17.06 -2.95
N GLU A 237 4.20 16.26 -2.66
CA GLU A 237 2.81 16.71 -2.54
C GLU A 237 2.17 16.31 -1.20
N GLY A 238 2.82 15.43 -0.44
CA GLY A 238 2.38 14.98 0.86
C GLY A 238 1.46 13.76 0.81
N GLU A 239 0.84 13.47 1.95
CA GLU A 239 0.32 12.13 2.25
C GLU A 239 -0.97 11.80 1.51
N ALA A 240 -1.86 12.79 1.33
CA ALA A 240 -3.09 12.59 0.58
C ALA A 240 -2.79 12.26 -0.90
N ALA A 241 -1.79 12.94 -1.47
CA ALA A 241 -1.32 12.67 -2.83
C ALA A 241 -0.67 11.29 -2.92
N ALA A 242 0.16 10.92 -1.94
CA ALA A 242 0.77 9.59 -1.89
C ALA A 242 -0.26 8.47 -1.73
N LEU A 243 -1.30 8.64 -0.91
CA LEU A 243 -2.40 7.68 -0.80
C LEU A 243 -3.14 7.54 -2.14
N GLN A 244 -3.42 8.65 -2.82
CA GLN A 244 -4.05 8.60 -4.14
C GLN A 244 -3.13 7.92 -5.17
N ALA A 245 -1.83 8.20 -5.13
CA ALA A 245 -0.84 7.53 -5.96
C ALA A 245 -0.78 6.03 -5.67
N PHE A 246 -0.90 5.61 -4.40
CA PHE A 246 -0.97 4.21 -4.00
C PHE A 246 -2.23 3.52 -4.55
N ILE A 247 -3.41 4.13 -4.38
CA ILE A 247 -4.67 3.63 -4.94
C ILE A 247 -4.55 3.46 -6.45
N ASN A 248 -4.05 4.48 -7.14
CA ASN A 248 -3.82 4.44 -8.59
C ASN A 248 -2.81 3.36 -8.96
N PHE A 249 -1.75 3.19 -8.18
CA PHE A 249 -0.74 2.17 -8.41
C PHE A 249 -1.35 0.76 -8.32
N ILE A 250 -2.16 0.46 -7.30
CA ILE A 250 -2.87 -0.84 -7.21
C ILE A 250 -3.80 -1.06 -8.40
N ASN A 251 -4.55 -0.03 -8.80
CA ASN A 251 -5.58 -0.14 -9.84
C ASN A 251 -5.03 -0.17 -11.27
N THR A 252 -3.83 0.39 -11.50
CA THR A 252 -3.29 0.59 -12.87
C THR A 252 -1.94 -0.09 -13.10
N ASN A 253 -1.20 -0.45 -12.06
CA ASN A 253 0.08 -1.10 -12.25
C ASN A 253 -0.11 -2.51 -12.81
N THR A 254 0.72 -2.83 -13.81
CA THR A 254 0.73 -4.14 -14.45
C THR A 254 2.04 -4.86 -14.18
N VAL A 255 1.95 -6.17 -13.98
CA VAL A 255 3.09 -7.08 -13.93
C VAL A 255 3.03 -7.94 -15.19
N ASN A 256 4.08 -7.88 -16.02
CA ASN A 256 4.12 -8.53 -17.34
C ASN A 256 2.90 -8.18 -18.23
N GLY A 257 2.47 -6.91 -18.22
CA GLY A 257 1.38 -6.41 -19.05
C GLY A 257 -0.03 -6.70 -18.53
N GLU A 258 -0.19 -7.45 -17.43
CA GLU A 258 -1.49 -7.74 -16.81
C GLU A 258 -1.66 -7.07 -15.46
N ASN A 259 -2.90 -6.76 -15.08
CA ASN A 259 -3.18 -6.29 -13.72
C ASN A 259 -2.86 -7.39 -12.68
N MET A 260 -2.60 -7.00 -11.45
CA MET A 260 -2.14 -7.94 -10.40
C MET A 260 -3.26 -8.81 -9.80
N GLY A 261 -4.50 -8.72 -10.29
CA GLY A 261 -5.64 -9.40 -9.66
C GLY A 261 -5.95 -8.91 -8.24
N LEU A 262 -5.60 -7.66 -7.94
CA LEU A 262 -5.84 -7.01 -6.66
C LEU A 262 -6.92 -5.93 -6.79
N SER A 263 -7.65 -5.70 -5.70
CA SER A 263 -8.47 -4.49 -5.53
C SER A 263 -8.27 -3.90 -4.13
N ILE A 264 -8.42 -2.58 -4.03
CA ILE A 264 -8.35 -1.85 -2.78
C ILE A 264 -9.74 -1.33 -2.37
N TYR A 265 -10.01 -1.39 -1.06
CA TYR A 265 -11.27 -0.95 -0.46
C TYR A 265 -10.98 -0.02 0.73
N GLN A 266 -11.84 0.95 0.97
CA GLN A 266 -11.81 1.82 2.15
C GLN A 266 -12.99 1.54 3.08
N ALA A 267 -12.72 1.43 4.36
CA ALA A 267 -13.74 1.24 5.38
C ALA A 267 -14.48 2.56 5.68
N THR A 268 -15.80 2.49 5.77
CA THR A 268 -16.65 3.51 6.39
C THR A 268 -16.98 3.09 7.82
N PHE A 269 -16.90 4.02 8.77
CA PHE A 269 -17.21 3.75 10.18
C PHE A 269 -18.54 4.39 10.58
N ASN A 270 -19.17 3.82 11.61
CA ASN A 270 -20.29 4.45 12.29
C ASN A 270 -19.85 5.76 12.99
N SER A 271 -20.81 6.52 13.52
CA SER A 271 -20.56 7.80 14.19
C SER A 271 -19.63 7.71 15.41
N SER A 272 -19.57 6.55 16.09
CA SER A 272 -18.63 6.33 17.20
C SER A 272 -17.20 6.01 16.74
N GLY A 273 -16.98 5.78 15.43
CA GLY A 273 -15.66 5.47 14.89
C GLY A 273 -15.13 4.07 15.23
N THR A 274 -15.98 3.18 15.76
CA THR A 274 -15.56 1.87 16.33
C THR A 274 -16.12 0.66 15.58
N THR A 275 -17.09 0.86 14.68
CA THR A 275 -17.69 -0.22 13.91
C THR A 275 -17.65 0.14 12.43
N ILE A 276 -17.06 -0.74 11.62
CA ILE A 276 -17.11 -0.60 10.16
C ILE A 276 -18.54 -0.92 9.71
N THR A 277 -19.15 0.03 9.00
CA THR A 277 -20.52 -0.07 8.48
C THR A 277 -20.55 -0.39 7.00
N ASN A 278 -19.49 -0.07 6.26
CA ASN A 278 -19.38 -0.38 4.84
C ASN A 278 -17.91 -0.48 4.40
N TRP A 279 -17.70 -1.09 3.23
CA TRP A 279 -16.45 -1.02 2.47
C TRP A 279 -16.75 -0.47 1.08
N VAL A 280 -15.95 0.48 0.62
CA VAL A 280 -16.08 1.11 -0.69
C VAL A 280 -14.86 0.76 -1.52
N LYS A 281 -15.05 0.15 -2.69
CA LYS A 281 -13.97 -0.12 -3.64
C LYS A 281 -13.43 1.21 -4.17
N LEU A 282 -12.11 1.39 -4.17
CA LEU A 282 -11.43 2.61 -4.59
C LEU A 282 -10.79 2.46 -5.97
#